data_AF-A0A091IGA2-F1
#
_entry.id   AF-A0A091IGA2-F1
#
_cell.length_a   1.000
_cell.length_b   1.000
_cell.length_c   1.000
_cell.angle_alpha   90.00
_cell.angle_beta   90.00
_cell.angle_gamma   90.00
#
_symmetry.space_group_name_H-M   'P 1'
#
loop_
_entity.id
_entity.type
_entity.pdbx_description
1 polymer ?
#
loop_
_entity_poly.entity_id
_entity_poly.type
_entity_poly.pdbx_seq_one_letter_code
_entity_poly.pdbx_strand_id
1 'polypeptide(L)'
;CNGRLVNEEDVLQNGAVYSLEPRLCGGKGGFGSMLRALGAQIEKTTNREACRDLSGRRLRDVNHEKAMAEWVKQQAEREAEKEQRHLERLQRKLAEPKHFFASPEYQQQCHEMAEQLEDSVLKGLQASSSKTVSLASGSSQKRPGEFGKNGTKSKKRKCFWLGLEGLDDENSSDCEDDSEDDSPHASDGSCQLG
;
A
#
# COMPACT_ATOMS: atom_id res chain seq x y z
N CYS A 1 40.38 32.76 51.52
CA CYS A 1 40.81 34.17 51.49
C CYS A 1 40.02 34.95 52.53
N ASN A 2 40.67 35.49 53.56
CA ASN A 2 40.00 36.12 54.71
C ASN A 2 39.86 37.64 54.50
N GLY A 3 39.17 38.04 53.43
CA GLY A 3 38.87 39.45 53.19
C GLY A 3 37.84 39.96 54.20
N ARG A 4 38.02 41.17 54.71
CA ARG A 4 37.07 41.86 55.58
C ARG A 4 36.50 43.07 54.83
N LEU A 5 35.21 43.34 55.02
CA LEU A 5 34.59 44.58 54.54
C LEU A 5 35.15 45.76 55.34
N VAL A 6 35.67 46.75 54.62
CA VAL A 6 36.21 48.00 55.16
C VAL A 6 35.10 49.04 55.04
N ASN A 7 34.78 49.71 56.15
CA ASN A 7 33.79 50.77 56.17
C ASN A 7 34.41 52.07 55.62
N GLU A 8 33.56 53.01 55.19
CA GLU A 8 34.01 54.30 54.63
C GLU A 8 34.81 55.16 55.65
N GLU A 9 34.68 54.84 56.94
CA GLU A 9 35.32 55.56 58.05
C GLU A 9 36.68 54.96 58.46
N ASP A 10 37.05 53.79 57.92
CA ASP A 10 38.28 53.09 58.29
C ASP A 10 39.51 53.72 57.63
N VAL A 11 40.59 53.91 58.39
CA VAL A 11 41.84 54.49 57.88
C VAL A 11 42.58 53.47 56.99
N LEU A 12 42.86 53.87 55.75
CA LEU A 12 43.60 53.02 54.80
C LEU A 12 45.05 52.81 55.28
N GLN A 13 45.42 51.55 55.42
CA GLN A 13 46.79 51.13 55.74
C GLN A 13 47.67 51.10 54.50
N ASN A 14 48.89 51.62 54.63
CA ASN A 14 49.85 51.69 53.54
C ASN A 14 50.43 50.28 53.24
N GLY A 15 50.40 49.86 51.97
CA GLY A 15 50.85 48.54 51.53
C GLY A 15 49.78 47.43 51.53
N ALA A 16 48.54 47.73 51.93
CA ALA A 16 47.42 46.80 51.83
C ALA A 16 46.75 46.84 50.45
N VAL A 17 46.16 45.71 50.02
CA VAL A 17 45.44 45.58 48.75
C VAL A 17 43.93 45.69 49.01
N TYR A 18 43.29 46.66 48.38
CA TYR A 18 41.85 46.90 48.49
C TYR A 18 41.15 46.56 47.17
N SER A 19 40.02 45.87 47.25
CA SER A 19 39.13 45.63 46.11
C SER A 19 37.90 46.52 46.26
N LEU A 20 37.67 47.38 45.27
CA LEU A 20 36.54 48.30 45.24
C LEU A 20 35.52 47.79 44.22
N GLU A 21 34.31 47.53 44.68
CA GLU A 21 33.17 47.19 43.82
C GLU A 21 32.19 48.35 43.79
N PRO A 22 32.34 49.32 42.86
CA PRO A 22 31.40 50.43 42.74
C PRO A 22 30.02 49.89 42.35
N ARG A 23 29.02 50.13 43.19
CA ARG A 23 27.62 49.82 42.88
C ARG A 23 27.08 50.91 41.96
N LEU A 24 26.71 50.54 40.74
CA LEU A 24 26.04 51.47 39.83
C LEU A 24 24.68 51.88 40.40
N CYS A 25 24.35 53.17 40.31
CA CYS A 25 23.03 53.73 40.62
C CYS A 25 22.02 53.29 39.54
N GLY A 26 21.66 52.01 39.56
CA GLY A 26 20.84 51.38 38.54
C GLY A 26 20.42 50.01 39.01
N GLY A 27 19.22 49.94 39.61
CA GLY A 27 18.64 48.70 40.06
C GLY A 27 18.50 47.71 38.90
N LYS A 28 18.64 46.42 39.21
CA LYS A 28 18.55 45.25 38.31
C LYS A 28 17.17 45.15 37.63
N GLY A 29 16.81 46.13 36.81
CA GLY A 29 15.45 46.39 36.34
C GLY A 29 15.18 46.02 34.90
N GLY A 30 16.21 45.63 34.13
CA GLY A 30 16.08 45.28 32.70
C GLY A 30 15.17 44.09 32.46
N PHE A 31 15.22 43.07 33.32
CA PHE A 31 14.35 41.90 33.20
C PHE A 31 12.87 42.26 33.45
N GLY A 32 12.58 43.07 34.48
CA GLY A 32 11.22 43.48 34.80
C GLY A 32 10.62 44.47 33.80
N SER A 33 11.42 45.37 33.20
CA SER A 33 10.97 46.23 32.10
C SER A 33 10.72 45.42 30.82
N MET A 34 11.57 44.45 30.51
CA MET A 34 11.40 43.54 29.39
C MET A 34 10.12 42.71 29.53
N LEU A 35 9.84 42.16 30.71
CA LEU A 35 8.59 41.44 30.98
C LEU A 35 7.35 42.33 30.85
N ARG A 36 7.41 43.61 31.26
CA ARG A 36 6.29 44.55 31.06
C ARG A 36 6.04 44.87 29.59
N ALA A 37 7.11 45.01 28.79
CA ALA A 37 7.00 45.25 27.35
C ALA A 37 6.42 44.03 26.61
N LEU A 38 6.90 42.83 26.93
CA LEU A 38 6.44 41.59 26.31
C LEU A 38 5.06 41.13 26.81
N GLY A 39 4.73 41.41 28.07
CA GLY A 39 3.48 40.98 28.69
C GLY A 39 2.23 41.57 28.04
N ALA A 40 2.34 42.72 27.35
CA ALA A 40 1.24 43.31 26.58
C ALA A 40 1.05 42.64 25.21
N GLN A 41 2.08 41.97 24.69
CA GLN A 41 2.09 41.34 23.36
C GLN A 41 1.80 39.83 23.43
N ILE A 42 1.97 39.20 24.60
CA ILE A 42 1.70 37.78 24.81
C ILE A 42 0.22 37.60 25.14
N GLU A 43 -0.55 37.12 24.17
CA GLU A 43 -1.89 36.63 24.42
C GLU A 43 -1.84 35.34 25.26
N LYS A 44 -2.90 35.06 26.04
CA LYS A 44 -2.98 33.83 26.84
C LYS A 44 -2.87 32.63 25.90
N THR A 45 -1.82 31.84 26.07
CA THR A 45 -1.62 30.61 25.31
C THR A 45 -2.83 29.68 25.48
N THR A 46 -3.40 29.20 24.38
CA THR A 46 -4.54 28.26 24.38
C THR A 46 -4.12 26.81 24.66
N ASN A 47 -2.83 26.56 24.86
CA ASN A 47 -2.28 25.25 25.18
C ASN A 47 -2.69 24.84 26.61
N ARG A 48 -3.77 24.04 26.70
CA ARG A 48 -4.27 23.46 27.96
C ARG A 48 -3.45 22.25 28.42
N GLU A 49 -2.62 21.66 27.56
CA GLU A 49 -1.89 20.42 27.84
C GLU A 49 -0.73 20.62 28.83
N ALA A 50 -0.24 21.85 28.95
CA ALA A 50 0.77 22.22 29.93
C ALA A 50 0.24 22.23 31.37
N CYS A 51 -1.08 22.31 31.55
CA CYS A 51 -1.71 22.30 32.85
C CYS A 51 -1.58 20.92 33.52
N ARG A 52 -1.52 20.95 34.86
CA ARG A 52 -1.61 19.75 35.69
C ARG A 52 -3.04 19.53 36.15
N ASP A 53 -3.43 18.28 36.35
CA ASP A 53 -4.68 17.91 36.99
C ASP A 53 -4.56 18.01 38.53
N LEU A 54 -5.66 17.79 39.25
CA LEU A 54 -5.68 17.78 40.71
C LEU A 54 -4.88 16.62 41.33
N SER A 55 -4.54 15.60 40.53
CA SER A 55 -3.68 14.49 40.93
C SER A 55 -2.19 14.81 40.78
N GLY A 56 -1.86 15.94 40.13
CA GLY A 56 -0.50 16.38 39.88
C GLY A 56 0.15 15.78 38.64
N ARG A 57 -0.57 15.09 37.76
CA ARG A 57 -0.15 14.66 36.42
C ARG A 57 -0.39 15.76 35.38
N ARG A 58 0.39 15.80 34.29
CA ARG A 58 0.14 16.76 33.20
C ARG A 58 -0.97 16.25 32.28
N LEU A 59 -1.80 17.15 31.75
CA LEU A 59 -2.86 16.78 30.80
C LEU A 59 -2.31 16.16 29.51
N ARG A 60 -1.10 16.54 29.10
CA ARG A 60 -0.39 15.91 27.97
C ARG A 60 -0.27 14.39 28.14
N ASP A 61 0.20 13.95 29.29
CA ASP A 61 0.48 12.53 29.54
C ASP A 61 -0.82 11.72 29.50
N VAL A 62 -1.88 12.26 30.12
CA VAL A 62 -3.23 11.66 30.12
C VAL A 62 -3.81 11.56 28.72
N ASN A 63 -3.62 12.58 27.88
CA ASN A 63 -4.09 12.54 26.49
C ASN A 63 -3.31 11.51 25.66
N HIS A 64 -1.99 11.43 25.84
CA HIS A 64 -1.18 10.42 25.16
C HIS A 64 -1.55 9.00 25.58
N GLU A 65 -1.73 8.74 26.88
CA GLU A 65 -2.19 7.43 27.38
C GLU A 65 -3.54 7.03 26.76
N LYS A 66 -4.48 7.97 26.66
CA LYS A 66 -5.78 7.73 26.00
C LYS A 66 -5.63 7.46 24.51
N ALA A 67 -4.84 8.26 23.81
CA ALA A 67 -4.58 8.08 22.39
C ALA A 67 -3.95 6.71 22.10
N MET A 68 -2.97 6.29 22.91
CA MET A 68 -2.36 4.96 22.80
C MET A 68 -3.38 3.86 23.09
N ALA A 69 -4.21 4.02 24.12
CA ALA A 69 -5.26 3.04 24.43
C ALA A 69 -6.32 2.93 23.33
N GLU A 70 -6.72 4.04 22.73
CA GLU A 70 -7.65 4.08 21.59
C GLU A 70 -7.02 3.45 20.35
N TRP A 71 -5.75 3.74 20.07
CA TRP A 71 -5.01 3.14 18.95
C TRP A 71 -4.92 1.62 19.07
N VAL A 72 -4.61 1.12 20.28
CA VAL A 72 -4.59 -0.33 20.57
C VAL A 72 -5.98 -0.94 20.45
N LYS A 73 -7.04 -0.26 20.90
CA LYS A 73 -8.42 -0.74 20.73
C LYS A 73 -8.82 -0.84 19.25
N GLN A 74 -8.43 0.15 18.46
CA GLN A 74 -8.68 0.19 17.02
C GLN A 74 -7.82 -0.82 16.24
N GLN A 75 -6.79 -1.41 16.85
CA GLN A 75 -5.98 -2.44 16.21
C GLN A 75 -6.83 -3.65 15.81
N ALA A 76 -7.67 -4.15 16.73
CA ALA A 76 -8.55 -5.28 16.47
C ALA A 76 -9.60 -4.97 15.38
N GLU A 77 -10.11 -3.75 15.35
CA GLU A 77 -11.04 -3.31 14.31
C GLU A 77 -10.36 -3.20 12.94
N ARG A 78 -9.13 -2.66 12.88
CA ARG A 78 -8.33 -2.59 11.66
C ARG A 78 -7.94 -3.96 11.12
N GLU A 79 -7.62 -4.91 11.99
CA GLU A 79 -7.33 -6.29 11.59
C GLU A 79 -8.60 -6.97 11.05
N ALA A 80 -9.74 -6.81 11.73
CA ALA A 80 -11.01 -7.35 11.26
C ALA A 80 -11.45 -6.74 9.90
N GLU A 81 -11.27 -5.44 9.68
CA GLU A 81 -11.57 -4.80 8.39
C GLU A 81 -10.64 -5.31 7.28
N LYS A 82 -9.34 -5.47 7.56
CA LYS A 82 -8.37 -6.06 6.61
C LYS A 82 -8.76 -7.49 6.26
N GLU A 83 -9.14 -8.30 7.24
CA GLU A 83 -9.61 -9.67 7.03
C GLU A 83 -10.88 -9.70 6.18
N GLN A 84 -11.87 -8.86 6.48
CA GLN A 84 -13.10 -8.77 5.69
C GLN A 84 -12.83 -8.38 4.23
N ARG A 85 -12.00 -7.35 4.02
CA ARG A 85 -11.59 -6.92 2.68
C ARG A 85 -10.82 -8.00 1.94
N HIS A 86 -10.00 -8.77 2.65
CA HIS A 86 -9.26 -9.89 2.08
C HIS A 86 -10.21 -11.02 1.66
N LEU A 87 -11.18 -11.37 2.50
CA LEU A 87 -12.22 -12.35 2.19
C LEU A 87 -13.07 -11.92 1.01
N GLU A 88 -13.47 -10.65 0.94
CA GLU A 88 -14.24 -10.12 -0.20
C GLU A 88 -13.43 -10.20 -1.49
N ARG A 89 -12.14 -9.84 -1.46
CA ARG A 89 -11.24 -9.97 -2.62
C ARG A 89 -11.08 -11.42 -3.06
N LEU A 90 -10.92 -12.35 -2.10
CA LEU A 90 -10.87 -13.78 -2.37
C LEU A 90 -12.17 -14.26 -3.00
N GLN A 91 -13.32 -13.90 -2.42
CA GLN A 91 -14.63 -14.26 -2.93
C GLN A 91 -14.86 -13.72 -4.35
N ARG A 92 -14.43 -12.48 -4.63
CA ARG A 92 -14.48 -11.89 -5.97
C ARG A 92 -13.63 -12.64 -6.97
N LYS A 93 -12.46 -13.15 -6.56
CA LYS A 93 -11.58 -13.97 -7.42
C LYS A 93 -12.12 -15.39 -7.63
N LEU A 94 -12.78 -15.96 -6.62
CA LEU A 94 -13.41 -17.29 -6.70
C LEU A 94 -14.71 -17.27 -7.51
N ALA A 95 -15.41 -16.14 -7.58
CA ALA A 95 -16.57 -15.99 -8.44
C ALA A 95 -16.13 -16.11 -9.90
N GLU A 96 -16.50 -17.22 -10.55
CA GLU A 96 -16.21 -17.43 -11.96
C GLU A 96 -16.74 -16.26 -12.80
N PRO A 97 -15.94 -15.70 -13.72
CA PRO A 97 -16.41 -14.65 -14.60
C PRO A 97 -17.55 -15.20 -15.46
N LYS A 98 -18.76 -14.76 -15.15
CA LYS A 98 -19.98 -15.15 -15.88
C LYS A 98 -20.00 -14.49 -17.25
N HIS A 99 -19.22 -15.03 -18.17
CA HIS A 99 -19.30 -14.68 -19.58
C HIS A 99 -20.53 -15.34 -20.18
N PHE A 100 -21.67 -14.64 -20.13
CA PHE A 100 -22.84 -15.04 -20.90
C PHE A 100 -22.62 -14.66 -22.37
N PHE A 101 -22.07 -15.61 -23.15
CA PHE A 101 -22.03 -15.52 -24.61
C PHE A 101 -23.39 -15.94 -25.18
N ALA A 102 -24.43 -15.17 -24.89
CA ALA A 102 -25.76 -15.34 -25.48
C ALA A 102 -25.97 -14.21 -26.49
N SER A 103 -25.27 -14.26 -27.62
CA SER A 103 -25.54 -13.34 -28.72
C SER A 103 -26.75 -13.85 -29.51
N PRO A 104 -27.81 -13.06 -29.65
CA PRO A 104 -29.04 -13.49 -30.34
C PRO A 104 -28.78 -13.79 -31.82
N GLU A 105 -27.83 -13.09 -32.45
CA GLU A 105 -27.45 -13.33 -33.85
C GLU A 105 -26.76 -14.68 -34.05
N TYR A 106 -25.87 -15.11 -33.15
CA TYR A 106 -25.24 -16.43 -33.24
C TYR A 106 -26.26 -17.54 -33.02
N GLN A 107 -27.19 -17.34 -32.09
CA GLN A 107 -28.29 -18.29 -31.85
C GLN A 107 -29.20 -18.41 -33.08
N GLN A 108 -29.50 -17.30 -33.75
CA GLN A 108 -30.23 -17.29 -35.02
C GLN A 108 -29.44 -18.01 -36.12
N GLN A 109 -28.14 -17.76 -36.26
CA GLN A 109 -27.28 -18.44 -37.24
C GLN A 109 -27.22 -19.96 -37.01
N CYS A 110 -27.13 -20.41 -35.76
CA CYS A 110 -27.20 -21.84 -35.43
C CYS A 110 -28.53 -22.45 -35.85
N HIS A 111 -29.64 -21.72 -35.64
CA HIS A 111 -30.98 -22.16 -36.04
C HIS A 111 -31.13 -22.22 -37.57
N GLU A 112 -30.73 -21.16 -38.27
CA GLU A 112 -30.77 -21.09 -39.73
C GLU A 112 -29.90 -22.17 -40.37
N MET A 113 -28.70 -22.41 -39.83
CA MET A 113 -27.81 -23.46 -40.33
C MET A 113 -28.42 -24.85 -40.13
N ALA A 114 -29.17 -25.07 -39.04
CA ALA A 114 -29.87 -26.34 -38.81
C ALA A 114 -30.99 -26.56 -39.85
N GLU A 115 -31.83 -25.55 -40.09
CA GLU A 115 -32.91 -25.63 -41.08
C GLU A 115 -32.38 -25.88 -42.50
N GLN A 116 -31.30 -25.20 -42.90
CA GLN A 116 -30.68 -25.39 -44.22
C GLN A 116 -30.14 -26.82 -44.41
N LEU A 117 -29.63 -27.44 -43.33
CA LEU A 117 -29.11 -28.80 -43.36
C LEU A 117 -30.25 -29.80 -43.53
N GLU A 118 -31.34 -29.63 -42.79
CA GLU A 118 -32.56 -30.43 -42.92
C GLU A 118 -33.14 -30.35 -44.33
N ASP A 119 -33.24 -29.14 -44.88
CA ASP A 119 -33.69 -28.89 -46.25
C ASP A 119 -32.82 -29.58 -47.30
N SER A 120 -31.50 -29.54 -47.12
CA SER A 120 -30.55 -30.16 -48.04
C SER A 120 -30.66 -31.68 -48.02
N VAL A 121 -30.87 -32.26 -46.85
CA VAL A 121 -31.13 -33.71 -46.69
C VAL A 121 -32.45 -34.08 -47.34
N LEU A 122 -33.52 -33.34 -47.09
CA LEU A 122 -34.83 -33.56 -47.72
C LEU A 122 -34.75 -33.49 -49.25
N LYS A 123 -34.11 -32.44 -49.79
CA LYS A 123 -33.88 -32.30 -51.23
C LYS A 123 -33.03 -33.43 -51.79
N GLY A 124 -32.00 -33.87 -51.07
CA GLY A 124 -31.16 -35.00 -51.46
C GLY A 124 -31.92 -36.33 -51.50
N LEU A 125 -32.76 -36.60 -50.49
CA LEU A 125 -33.63 -37.78 -50.45
C LEU A 125 -34.68 -37.73 -51.58
N GLN A 126 -35.30 -36.58 -51.82
CA GLN A 126 -36.26 -36.41 -52.92
C GLN A 126 -35.60 -36.58 -54.29
N ALA A 127 -34.39 -36.05 -54.49
CA ALA A 127 -33.63 -36.23 -55.73
C ALA A 127 -33.18 -37.69 -55.93
N SER A 128 -32.85 -38.40 -54.86
CA SER A 128 -32.50 -39.82 -54.91
C SER A 128 -33.73 -40.70 -55.18
N SER A 129 -34.88 -40.36 -54.56
CA SER A 129 -36.14 -41.08 -54.72
C SER A 129 -36.83 -40.81 -56.07
N SER A 130 -36.65 -39.63 -56.66
CA SER A 130 -37.16 -39.31 -58.00
C SER A 130 -36.26 -39.85 -59.12
N LYS A 131 -35.05 -40.32 -58.80
CA LYS A 131 -34.13 -40.99 -59.72
C LYS A 131 -34.34 -42.51 -59.71
N THR A 132 -35.56 -42.97 -59.94
CA THR A 132 -35.82 -44.35 -60.33
C THR A 132 -35.88 -44.45 -61.86
N VAL A 133 -34.85 -45.13 -62.40
CA VAL A 133 -34.73 -45.83 -63.70
C VAL A 133 -34.79 -45.04 -65.02
N SER A 134 -33.59 -44.71 -65.52
CA SER A 134 -33.23 -44.89 -66.94
C SER A 134 -31.77 -45.35 -67.06
N LEU A 135 -31.67 -46.65 -67.37
CA LEU A 135 -30.61 -47.42 -68.04
C LEU A 135 -29.26 -47.74 -67.36
N ALA A 136 -29.18 -49.03 -67.00
CA ALA A 136 -28.09 -50.02 -67.14
C ALA A 136 -26.61 -49.60 -67.28
N SER A 137 -25.80 -50.27 -66.44
CA SER A 137 -24.54 -50.95 -66.75
C SER A 137 -23.43 -50.21 -67.51
N GLY A 138 -22.41 -49.81 -66.75
CA GLY A 138 -21.01 -49.86 -67.18
C GLY A 138 -20.42 -48.52 -67.65
N SER A 139 -19.57 -47.92 -66.82
CA SER A 139 -18.18 -47.63 -67.22
C SER A 139 -17.41 -46.95 -66.09
N SER A 140 -16.26 -47.53 -65.82
CA SER A 140 -15.14 -47.04 -65.03
C SER A 140 -14.78 -45.57 -65.33
N GLN A 141 -14.72 -44.74 -64.31
CA GLN A 141 -13.91 -43.51 -64.31
C GLN A 141 -13.00 -43.54 -63.07
N LYS A 142 -11.80 -44.11 -63.24
CA LYS A 142 -10.53 -43.39 -63.40
C LYS A 142 -10.20 -42.47 -62.22
N ARG A 143 -9.40 -43.02 -61.29
CA ARG A 143 -8.49 -42.26 -60.43
C ARG A 143 -7.41 -41.61 -61.31
N PRO A 144 -7.08 -40.31 -61.18
CA PRO A 144 -5.79 -39.81 -61.58
C PRO A 144 -4.82 -40.02 -60.41
N GLY A 145 -4.03 -41.09 -60.49
CA GLY A 145 -2.84 -41.27 -59.65
C GLY A 145 -1.62 -41.19 -60.56
N GLU A 146 -0.92 -40.06 -60.54
CA GLU A 146 0.44 -39.98 -61.06
C GLU A 146 1.42 -40.34 -59.95
N PHE A 147 2.27 -41.35 -60.21
CA PHE A 147 3.49 -41.61 -59.47
C PHE A 147 4.64 -40.90 -60.20
N GLY A 148 5.25 -39.94 -59.52
CA GLY A 148 6.53 -39.34 -59.92
C GLY A 148 7.32 -38.97 -58.68
N LYS A 149 8.31 -39.82 -58.34
CA LYS A 149 9.32 -39.62 -57.29
C LYS A 149 10.00 -38.24 -57.51
N ASN A 150 10.39 -37.48 -56.49
CA ASN A 150 11.74 -37.50 -55.92
C ASN A 150 11.86 -36.42 -54.81
N GLY A 151 12.55 -36.76 -53.72
CA GLY A 151 13.51 -35.82 -53.13
C GLY A 151 13.05 -34.86 -52.03
N THR A 152 13.56 -35.16 -50.82
CA THR A 152 14.11 -34.23 -49.83
C THR A 152 13.23 -33.70 -48.68
N LYS A 153 13.58 -34.24 -47.50
CA LYS A 153 13.68 -33.61 -46.16
C LYS A 153 12.39 -33.24 -45.44
N SER A 154 12.00 -34.16 -44.55
CA SER A 154 11.10 -33.92 -43.42
C SER A 154 11.66 -32.84 -42.47
N LYS A 155 11.05 -31.64 -42.48
CA LYS A 155 11.06 -30.80 -41.28
C LYS A 155 9.95 -31.29 -40.37
N LYS A 156 10.32 -32.09 -39.35
CA LYS A 156 9.45 -32.41 -38.22
C LYS A 156 9.00 -31.09 -37.59
N ARG A 157 7.75 -30.68 -37.85
CA ARG A 157 7.07 -29.72 -36.98
C ARG A 157 6.71 -30.50 -35.71
N LYS A 158 7.37 -30.15 -34.60
CA LYS A 158 7.04 -30.70 -33.28
C LYS A 158 5.53 -30.52 -33.07
N CYS A 159 4.83 -31.64 -32.88
CA CYS A 159 3.53 -31.64 -32.23
C CYS A 159 3.77 -31.10 -30.82
N PHE A 160 3.31 -29.88 -30.56
CA PHE A 160 3.21 -29.36 -29.20
C PHE A 160 1.88 -29.84 -28.64
N TRP A 161 1.84 -31.13 -28.32
CA TRP A 161 0.80 -31.75 -27.51
C TRP A 161 1.53 -32.31 -26.28
N LEU A 162 1.05 -31.86 -25.12
CA LEU A 162 1.59 -32.08 -23.76
C LEU A 162 2.84 -31.24 -23.43
N GLY A 163 2.61 -30.21 -22.62
CA GLY A 163 3.63 -29.37 -22.00
C GLY A 163 3.11 -28.79 -20.69
N LEU A 164 2.64 -29.68 -19.80
CA LEU A 164 2.57 -29.42 -18.36
C LEU A 164 4.01 -29.51 -17.80
N GLU A 165 4.87 -28.62 -18.24
CA GLU A 165 6.23 -28.49 -17.74
C GLU A 165 6.63 -27.03 -17.92
N GLY A 166 6.49 -26.29 -16.83
CA GLY A 166 6.57 -24.83 -16.74
C GLY A 166 6.04 -24.38 -15.39
N LEU A 167 6.27 -25.19 -14.35
CA LEU A 167 6.35 -24.68 -12.98
C LEU A 167 7.72 -24.04 -12.88
N ASP A 168 7.87 -22.87 -13.50
CA ASP A 168 8.82 -21.89 -12.99
C ASP A 168 8.12 -21.31 -11.76
N ASP A 169 8.38 -21.92 -10.61
CA ASP A 169 8.24 -21.29 -9.31
C ASP A 169 9.14 -20.04 -9.29
N GLU A 170 8.69 -18.96 -9.94
CA GLU A 170 9.10 -17.63 -9.55
C GLU A 170 8.50 -17.39 -8.16
N ASN A 171 9.31 -17.75 -7.18
CA ASN A 171 9.31 -17.27 -5.82
C ASN A 171 8.87 -15.80 -5.80
N SER A 172 7.57 -15.58 -5.62
CA SER A 172 6.99 -14.29 -5.24
C SER A 172 7.48 -14.01 -3.82
N SER A 173 8.73 -13.53 -3.75
CA SER A 173 9.32 -12.92 -2.57
C SER A 173 8.54 -11.62 -2.34
N ASP A 174 7.42 -11.75 -1.65
CA ASP A 174 6.72 -10.61 -1.08
C ASP A 174 7.59 -10.12 0.08
N CYS A 175 8.52 -9.23 -0.27
CA CYS A 175 9.37 -8.56 0.70
C CYS A 175 8.52 -7.42 1.26
N GLU A 176 7.70 -7.71 2.27
CA GLU A 176 7.13 -6.67 3.10
C GLU A 176 8.27 -6.10 3.97
N ASP A 177 9.03 -5.17 3.39
CA ASP A 177 9.92 -4.27 4.13
C ASP A 177 9.08 -3.15 4.72
N ASP A 178 8.51 -3.41 5.89
CA ASP A 178 7.92 -2.39 6.76
C ASP A 178 8.86 -2.15 7.93
N SER A 179 10.01 -1.54 7.62
CA SER A 179 10.95 -1.04 8.61
C SER A 179 10.54 0.37 9.07
N GLU A 180 9.49 0.46 9.89
CA GLU A 180 9.20 1.66 10.67
C GLU A 180 10.12 1.66 11.92
N ASP A 181 11.37 2.09 11.72
CA ASP A 181 12.24 2.54 12.81
C ASP A 181 11.76 3.91 13.29
N ASP A 182 10.79 3.92 14.21
CA ASP A 182 10.58 5.04 15.11
C ASP A 182 11.05 4.65 16.51
N SER A 183 12.37 4.53 16.64
CA SER A 183 13.03 4.55 17.94
C SER A 183 13.00 5.98 18.49
N PRO A 184 12.29 6.27 19.60
CA PRO A 184 12.48 7.54 20.27
C PRO A 184 13.88 7.54 20.89
N HIS A 185 14.81 8.26 20.24
CA HIS A 185 16.08 8.64 20.84
C HIS A 185 15.80 9.45 22.12
N ALA A 186 15.69 8.77 23.25
CA ALA A 186 15.89 9.35 24.56
C ALA A 186 17.35 9.79 24.63
N SER A 187 17.62 11.01 24.18
CA SER A 187 18.86 11.70 24.47
C SER A 187 18.83 12.05 25.95
N ASP A 188 19.32 11.13 26.79
CA ASP A 188 19.76 11.42 28.15
C ASP A 188 20.99 12.34 28.06
N GLY A 189 20.73 13.62 27.82
CA GLY A 189 21.67 14.70 28.02
C GLY A 189 21.82 14.93 29.51
N SER A 190 22.66 14.12 30.18
CA SER A 190 23.09 14.38 31.55
C SER A 190 23.82 15.73 31.59
N CYS A 191 23.17 16.75 32.15
CA CYS A 191 23.82 17.99 32.54
C CYS A 191 24.85 17.67 33.64
N GLN A 192 26.14 17.64 33.27
CA GLN A 192 27.20 17.75 34.26
C GLN A 192 27.29 19.21 34.71
N LEU A 193 27.00 19.41 35.99
CA LEU A 193 27.31 20.62 36.74
C LEU A 193 28.81 20.89 36.68
N GLY A 194 29.18 22.07 36.18
CA GLY A 194 30.47 22.72 36.37
C GLY A 194 30.24 24.11 36.94
#